data_AF-A0A9W6HZ61-F1
#
_entry.id   AF-A0A9W6HZ61-F1
#
_cell.length_a   1.000
_cell.length_b   1.000
_cell.length_c   1.000
_cell.angle_alpha   90.00
_cell.angle_beta   90.00
_cell.angle_gamma   90.00
#
_symmetry.space_group_name_H-M   'P 1'
#
loop_
_entity.id
_entity.type
_entity.pdbx_description
1 polymer ?
#
loop_
_entity_poly.entity_id
_entity_poly.type
_entity_poly.pdbx_seq_one_letter_code
_entity_poly.pdbx_strand_id
1 'polypeptide(L)'
;MSTALKRENKGENMRGIIVAVAVAVLGATTAACGLGAAQAEPRRAWAGDTAQITSQPEEGVTRSEGRRAEPVYVINLYGAEDGRADQRPENLVVSEFSTLKGITWRSWGPGRAVGAGKLSGTWCLPDCLDSPYDATITLSKVKKAMGKRYFTKFAIDGDFPKPDQIDDTLTGALPLPAS
;
A
#
# COMPACT_ATOMS: atom_id res chain seq x y z
N MET A 1 30.11 -30.90 -39.52
CA MET A 1 30.61 -31.87 -38.51
C MET A 1 29.74 -31.71 -37.28
N SER A 2 28.83 -32.66 -37.05
CA SER A 2 27.90 -32.72 -35.92
C SER A 2 28.50 -33.49 -34.73
N THR A 3 27.87 -33.34 -33.56
CA THR A 3 28.09 -33.98 -32.23
C THR A 3 29.19 -33.31 -31.38
N ALA A 4 29.01 -33.03 -30.08
CA ALA A 4 28.19 -33.69 -29.07
C ALA A 4 27.72 -32.74 -27.94
N LEU A 5 26.49 -33.00 -27.46
CA LEU A 5 25.96 -32.58 -26.15
C LEU A 5 26.71 -33.34 -25.04
N LYS A 6 27.19 -32.61 -24.02
CA LYS A 6 27.55 -33.20 -22.73
C LYS A 6 26.62 -32.65 -21.66
N ARG A 7 25.59 -33.44 -21.34
CA ARG A 7 24.84 -33.32 -20.08
C ARG A 7 25.67 -34.01 -19.00
N GLU A 8 26.02 -33.30 -17.95
CA GLU A 8 26.43 -33.91 -16.68
C GLU A 8 25.39 -33.53 -15.61
N ASN A 9 24.78 -34.57 -15.06
CA ASN A 9 23.73 -34.54 -14.08
C ASN A 9 24.29 -35.29 -12.87
N LYS A 10 24.61 -34.61 -11.77
CA LYS A 10 25.01 -35.28 -10.51
C LYS A 10 24.98 -34.33 -9.32
N GLY A 11 24.17 -34.65 -8.31
CA GLY A 11 24.39 -34.15 -6.95
C GLY A 11 23.15 -33.88 -6.11
N GLU A 12 22.30 -34.88 -5.89
CA GLU A 12 21.47 -34.95 -4.69
C GLU A 12 22.35 -34.77 -3.44
N ASN A 13 22.00 -33.82 -2.56
CA ASN A 13 22.49 -33.79 -1.17
C ASN A 13 21.34 -33.41 -0.25
N MET A 14 20.56 -34.43 0.09
CA MET A 14 19.58 -34.46 1.17
C MET A 14 20.33 -34.44 2.51
N ARG A 15 20.20 -33.36 3.28
CA ARG A 15 20.43 -33.29 4.75
C ARG A 15 19.43 -32.25 5.25
N GLY A 16 18.39 -32.60 5.99
CA GLY A 16 18.45 -33.25 7.29
C GLY A 16 17.87 -32.24 8.28
N ILE A 17 16.64 -32.53 8.73
CA ILE A 17 15.78 -31.75 9.61
C ILE A 17 16.46 -31.49 10.96
N ILE A 18 16.40 -30.24 11.48
CA ILE A 18 16.35 -29.99 12.93
C ILE A 18 15.24 -28.98 13.21
N VAL A 19 14.17 -29.52 13.78
CA VAL A 19 13.06 -28.81 14.42
C VAL A 19 13.58 -28.22 15.73
N ALA A 20 13.46 -26.91 15.92
CA ALA A 20 13.58 -26.26 17.23
C ALA A 20 12.20 -25.71 17.62
N VAL A 21 11.44 -26.52 18.34
CA VAL A 21 10.22 -26.11 19.04
C VAL A 21 10.65 -25.39 20.31
N ALA A 22 10.43 -24.08 20.38
CA ALA A 22 10.53 -23.32 21.63
C ALA A 22 9.13 -23.19 22.25
N VAL A 23 8.82 -24.08 23.18
CA VAL A 23 7.69 -23.96 24.10
C VAL A 23 8.12 -23.02 25.22
N ALA A 24 7.57 -21.82 25.26
CA ALA A 24 7.67 -20.93 26.42
C ALA A 24 6.37 -21.01 27.23
N VAL A 25 6.54 -21.44 28.47
CA VAL A 25 5.50 -21.76 29.47
C VAL A 25 5.00 -20.48 30.16
N LEU A 26 3.67 -20.44 30.30
CA LEU A 26 2.83 -19.80 31.34
C LEU A 26 3.41 -18.63 32.15
N GLY A 27 2.88 -17.43 31.89
CA GLY A 27 2.79 -16.35 32.88
C GLY A 27 1.33 -16.03 33.18
N ALA A 28 0.80 -16.59 34.26
CA ALA A 28 -0.41 -16.09 34.90
C ALA A 28 0.02 -15.12 36.00
N THR A 29 -0.58 -13.92 36.10
CA THR A 29 -0.83 -13.25 37.40
C THR A 29 -1.78 -12.06 37.27
N THR A 30 -2.81 -12.12 38.12
CA THR A 30 -3.50 -11.05 38.85
C THR A 30 -4.26 -9.94 38.10
N ALA A 31 -5.59 -10.07 38.22
CA ALA A 31 -6.55 -8.98 38.17
C ALA A 31 -6.22 -7.89 39.20
N ALA A 32 -6.27 -6.63 38.77
CA ALA A 32 -6.40 -5.48 39.66
C ALA A 32 -7.66 -4.72 39.25
N CYS A 33 -8.71 -4.86 40.07
CA CYS A 33 -9.85 -3.96 40.08
C CYS A 33 -9.39 -2.57 40.51
N GLY A 34 -9.35 -1.63 39.57
CA GLY A 34 -9.19 -0.20 39.87
C GLY A 34 -10.51 0.53 39.72
N LEU A 35 -11.43 0.36 40.68
CA LEU A 35 -12.50 1.33 40.91
C LEU A 35 -11.86 2.61 41.48
N GLY A 36 -11.61 3.59 40.60
CA GLY A 36 -11.29 4.95 41.01
C GLY A 36 -12.57 5.66 41.45
N ALA A 37 -12.88 5.52 42.73
CA ALA A 37 -13.95 6.25 43.40
C ALA A 37 -13.70 7.75 43.37
N ALA A 38 -14.78 8.48 43.13
CA ALA A 38 -14.90 9.91 43.28
C ALA A 38 -14.32 10.39 44.62
N GLN A 39 -13.46 11.40 44.58
CA GLN A 39 -13.18 12.23 45.74
C GLN A 39 -13.89 13.56 45.57
N ALA A 40 -14.85 13.75 46.47
CA ALA A 40 -15.59 14.98 46.68
C ALA A 40 -14.67 16.02 47.33
N GLU A 41 -14.60 17.21 46.73
CA GLU A 41 -14.06 18.39 47.39
C GLU A 41 -15.20 19.22 48.04
N PRO A 42 -14.96 19.83 49.21
CA PRO A 42 -15.97 20.54 49.96
C PRO A 42 -16.20 21.98 49.47
N ARG A 43 -17.47 22.27 49.21
CA ARG A 43 -18.24 23.49 49.52
C ARG A 43 -17.46 24.82 49.64
N ARG A 44 -17.60 25.68 48.63
CA ARG A 44 -17.77 27.13 48.84
C ARG A 44 -19.18 27.53 48.39
N ALA A 45 -20.02 27.81 49.37
CA ALA A 45 -21.30 28.47 49.14
C ALA A 45 -21.03 29.96 48.87
N TRP A 46 -21.47 30.46 47.72
CA TRP A 46 -21.82 31.85 47.53
C TRP A 46 -23.26 31.89 47.00
N ALA A 47 -24.13 32.51 47.79
CA ALA A 47 -25.44 32.95 47.39
C ALA A 47 -25.28 34.19 46.51
N GLY A 48 -26.04 34.27 45.42
CA GLY A 48 -26.06 35.43 44.53
C GLY A 48 -26.85 35.16 43.27
N ASP A 49 -28.12 35.55 43.32
CA ASP A 49 -28.90 36.16 42.23
C ASP A 49 -29.22 35.35 40.96
N THR A 50 -30.49 34.95 40.93
CA THR A 50 -31.30 34.63 39.76
C THR A 50 -31.16 35.72 38.68
N ALA A 51 -30.51 35.40 37.56
CA ALA A 51 -30.64 36.16 36.32
C ALA A 51 -30.91 35.20 35.16
N GLN A 52 -32.01 35.46 34.47
CA GLN A 52 -32.50 34.75 33.31
C GLN A 52 -31.46 34.76 32.19
N ILE A 53 -31.17 33.59 31.62
CA ILE A 53 -30.56 33.52 30.28
C ILE A 53 -31.62 32.98 29.33
N THR A 54 -32.33 33.96 28.77
CA THR A 54 -32.84 34.02 27.40
C THR A 54 -32.42 32.88 26.49
N SER A 55 -33.44 32.24 25.91
CA SER A 55 -33.40 31.41 24.72
C SER A 55 -32.54 32.06 23.63
N GLN A 56 -31.39 31.46 23.31
CA GLN A 56 -30.77 31.66 22.00
C GLN A 56 -31.32 30.58 21.04
N PRO A 57 -31.73 30.94 19.81
CA PRO A 57 -31.86 29.95 18.76
C PRO A 57 -30.45 29.39 18.50
N GLU A 58 -30.28 28.08 18.65
CA GLU A 58 -29.11 27.40 18.10
C GLU A 58 -29.17 27.54 16.57
N GLU A 59 -28.55 28.61 16.06
CA GLU A 59 -28.14 28.70 14.67
C GLU A 59 -27.32 27.46 14.35
N GLY A 60 -27.83 26.69 13.39
CA GLY A 60 -27.43 25.31 13.14
C GLY A 60 -25.92 25.14 13.08
N VAL A 61 -25.41 24.28 13.96
CA VAL A 61 -24.16 23.56 13.75
C VAL A 61 -24.29 22.85 12.40
N THR A 62 -23.77 23.48 11.35
CA THR A 62 -23.42 22.78 10.13
C THR A 62 -22.28 21.86 10.51
N ARG A 63 -22.62 20.64 10.93
CA ARG A 63 -21.68 19.54 11.03
C ARG A 63 -21.10 19.42 9.64
N SER A 64 -19.88 19.93 9.44
CA SER A 64 -19.08 19.63 8.27
C SER A 64 -18.85 18.13 8.34
N GLU A 65 -19.78 17.36 7.76
CA GLU A 65 -19.57 15.96 7.46
C GLU A 65 -18.26 15.92 6.70
N GLY A 66 -17.23 15.41 7.37
CA GLY A 66 -15.87 15.38 6.85
C GLY A 66 -15.92 14.76 5.47
N ARG A 67 -15.81 15.60 4.44
CA ARG A 67 -16.04 15.19 3.05
C ARG A 67 -15.08 14.05 2.77
N ARG A 68 -15.61 12.82 2.73
CA ARG A 68 -14.80 11.63 2.46
C ARG A 68 -14.14 11.86 1.11
N ALA A 69 -12.82 11.83 1.09
CA ALA A 69 -12.07 12.04 -0.15
C ALA A 69 -12.54 11.04 -1.21
N GLU A 70 -12.84 11.52 -2.42
CA GLU A 70 -13.20 10.65 -3.55
C GLU A 70 -12.10 9.59 -3.75
N PRO A 71 -12.47 8.30 -3.94
CA PRO A 71 -11.48 7.25 -4.16
C PRO A 71 -10.70 7.50 -5.45
N VAL A 72 -9.42 7.14 -5.42
CA VAL A 72 -8.51 7.21 -6.58
C VAL A 72 -8.07 5.80 -6.93
N TYR A 73 -8.08 5.48 -8.22
CA TYR A 73 -7.80 4.17 -8.77
C TYR A 73 -6.52 4.21 -9.62
N VAL A 74 -6.05 3.03 -10.02
CA VAL A 74 -5.11 2.85 -11.13
C VAL A 74 -5.75 1.90 -12.13
N ILE A 75 -5.53 2.10 -13.43
CA ILE A 75 -5.89 1.10 -14.44
C ILE A 75 -4.79 0.05 -14.44
N ASN A 76 -5.17 -1.18 -14.12
CA ASN A 76 -4.27 -2.31 -14.01
C ASN A 76 -4.52 -3.31 -15.12
N LEU A 77 -3.49 -3.64 -15.89
CA LEU A 77 -3.55 -4.63 -16.96
C LEU A 77 -3.17 -6.05 -16.49
N TYR A 78 -2.79 -6.22 -15.21
CA TYR A 78 -2.37 -7.52 -14.70
C TYR A 78 -3.52 -8.55 -14.72
N GLY A 79 -3.44 -9.49 -15.67
CA GLY A 79 -4.47 -10.50 -15.90
C GLY A 79 -5.80 -9.92 -16.40
N ALA A 80 -5.78 -8.71 -16.97
CA ALA A 80 -6.95 -8.00 -17.45
C ALA A 80 -6.55 -7.07 -18.61
N GLU A 81 -6.50 -7.60 -19.84
CA GLU A 81 -6.03 -6.89 -21.04
C GLU A 81 -6.80 -5.59 -21.31
N ASP A 82 -8.11 -5.57 -21.06
CA ASP A 82 -8.96 -4.37 -21.21
C ASP A 82 -8.80 -3.36 -20.05
N GLY A 83 -8.02 -3.72 -19.03
CA GLY A 83 -7.78 -2.94 -17.84
C GLY A 83 -8.88 -3.01 -16.79
N ARG A 84 -8.47 -3.08 -15.52
CA ARG A 84 -9.36 -3.02 -14.36
C ARG A 84 -9.01 -1.82 -13.48
N ALA A 85 -10.04 -1.13 -12.99
CA ALA A 85 -9.86 -0.04 -12.02
C ALA A 85 -9.62 -0.62 -10.61
N ASP A 86 -8.37 -0.62 -10.16
CA ASP A 86 -7.98 -1.18 -8.86
C ASP A 86 -7.62 -0.08 -7.83
N GLN A 87 -7.89 -0.37 -6.55
CA GLN A 87 -7.32 0.36 -5.41
C GLN A 87 -6.32 -0.55 -4.73
N ARG A 88 -5.09 -0.06 -4.53
CA ARG A 88 -4.01 -0.79 -3.85
C ARG A 88 -3.78 -2.22 -4.41
N PRO A 89 -3.59 -2.40 -5.73
CA PRO A 89 -3.39 -3.73 -6.28
C PRO A 89 -2.09 -4.36 -5.77
N GLU A 90 -2.10 -5.67 -5.53
CA GLU A 90 -0.90 -6.43 -5.15
C GLU A 90 0.03 -6.67 -6.35
N ASN A 91 -0.51 -6.67 -7.57
CA ASN A 91 0.27 -6.82 -8.80
C ASN A 91 -0.13 -5.72 -9.78
N LEU A 92 0.84 -5.03 -10.37
CA LEU A 92 0.59 -3.89 -11.25
C LEU A 92 1.53 -3.91 -12.45
N VAL A 93 0.94 -3.95 -13.65
CA VAL A 93 1.65 -3.64 -14.90
C VAL A 93 1.77 -2.12 -15.00
N VAL A 94 2.99 -1.61 -15.05
CA VAL A 94 3.28 -0.16 -15.06
C VAL A 94 3.65 0.35 -16.44
N SER A 95 4.20 -0.51 -17.29
CA SER A 95 4.49 -0.29 -18.69
C SER A 95 4.40 -1.61 -19.45
N GLU A 96 4.50 -1.58 -20.77
CA GLU A 96 4.58 -2.78 -21.61
C GLU A 96 5.71 -3.73 -21.17
N PHE A 97 6.80 -3.17 -20.66
CA PHE A 97 8.02 -3.91 -20.35
C PHE A 97 8.24 -4.17 -18.86
N SER A 98 7.44 -3.60 -17.96
CA SER A 98 7.69 -3.66 -16.51
C SER A 98 6.44 -3.96 -15.70
N THR A 99 6.59 -4.89 -14.75
CA THR A 99 5.55 -5.29 -13.80
C THR A 99 6.11 -5.31 -12.39
N LEU A 100 5.32 -4.82 -11.42
CA LEU A 100 5.54 -5.07 -10.01
C LEU A 100 4.60 -6.15 -9.48
N LYS A 101 5.13 -7.05 -8.67
CA LYS A 101 4.36 -8.10 -7.97
C LYS A 101 4.53 -8.01 -6.46
N GLY A 102 3.54 -8.53 -5.71
CA GLY A 102 3.56 -8.57 -4.25
C GLY A 102 3.67 -7.18 -3.59
N ILE A 103 3.01 -6.17 -4.16
CA ILE A 103 3.09 -4.79 -3.70
C ILE A 103 2.41 -4.65 -2.34
N THR A 104 3.19 -4.20 -1.36
CA THR A 104 2.67 -3.73 -0.07
C THR A 104 2.59 -2.21 -0.07
N TRP A 105 1.36 -1.68 0.02
CA TRP A 105 1.10 -0.24 -0.01
C TRP A 105 1.32 0.39 1.36
N ARG A 106 2.26 1.35 1.43
CA ARG A 106 2.52 2.17 2.62
C ARG A 106 1.53 3.33 2.73
N SER A 107 1.18 3.91 1.58
CA SER A 107 0.21 5.01 1.52
C SER A 107 -0.62 4.97 0.25
N TRP A 108 -1.85 5.44 0.35
CA TRP A 108 -2.76 5.61 -0.78
C TRP A 108 -3.66 6.81 -0.49
N GLY A 109 -3.20 7.98 -0.93
CA GLY A 109 -3.87 9.26 -0.74
C GLY A 109 -4.52 9.78 -2.02
N PRO A 110 -5.23 10.92 -1.94
CA PRO A 110 -5.98 11.48 -3.07
C PRO A 110 -5.12 12.02 -4.21
N GLY A 111 -3.81 12.17 -4.02
CA GLY A 111 -2.88 12.69 -5.03
C GLY A 111 -1.57 11.91 -5.17
N ARG A 112 -1.30 10.99 -4.25
CA ARG A 112 -0.08 10.17 -4.24
C ARG A 112 -0.34 8.83 -3.57
N ALA A 113 0.25 7.76 -4.11
CA ALA A 113 0.34 6.46 -3.43
C ALA A 113 1.79 5.98 -3.47
N VAL A 114 2.21 5.25 -2.43
CA VAL A 114 3.56 4.69 -2.33
C VAL A 114 3.48 3.24 -1.87
N GLY A 115 4.12 2.35 -2.61
CA GLY A 115 4.19 0.92 -2.31
C GLY A 115 5.59 0.37 -2.55
N ALA A 116 5.87 -0.81 -1.99
CA ALA A 116 7.10 -1.55 -2.23
C ALA A 116 6.75 -2.96 -2.72
N GLY A 117 7.50 -3.50 -3.67
CA GLY A 117 7.26 -4.82 -4.24
C GLY A 117 8.44 -5.33 -5.07
N LYS A 118 8.22 -6.41 -5.81
CA LYS A 118 9.22 -7.05 -6.67
C LYS A 118 9.05 -6.59 -8.11
N LEU A 119 10.07 -5.94 -8.66
CA LEU A 119 10.13 -5.44 -10.03
C LEU A 119 10.80 -6.47 -10.95
N SER A 120 10.15 -6.71 -12.07
CA SER A 120 10.70 -7.50 -13.18
C SER A 120 10.26 -6.88 -14.50
N GLY A 121 11.09 -7.03 -15.53
CA GLY A 121 10.78 -6.58 -16.88
C GLY A 121 11.63 -7.29 -17.92
N THR A 122 11.31 -7.08 -19.19
CA THR A 122 12.06 -7.68 -20.30
C THR A 122 13.52 -7.20 -20.35
N TRP A 123 13.77 -5.96 -19.91
CA TRP A 123 15.09 -5.32 -19.90
C TRP A 123 16.09 -5.91 -18.90
N CYS A 124 15.64 -6.66 -17.88
CA CYS A 124 16.53 -7.30 -16.91
C CYS A 124 16.65 -8.81 -17.11
N LEU A 125 16.09 -9.36 -18.20
CA LEU A 125 16.23 -10.78 -18.47
C LEU A 125 17.62 -11.08 -19.05
N PRO A 126 18.21 -12.23 -18.67
CA PRO A 126 17.64 -13.28 -17.81
C PRO A 126 17.82 -13.05 -16.30
N ASP A 127 18.60 -12.07 -15.88
CA ASP A 127 19.06 -11.91 -14.49
C ASP A 127 17.93 -11.77 -13.46
N CYS A 128 16.81 -11.16 -13.82
CA CYS A 128 15.67 -10.95 -12.93
C CYS A 128 14.56 -12.02 -13.02
N LEU A 129 14.77 -13.11 -13.78
CA LEU A 129 13.74 -14.14 -14.00
C LEU A 129 13.37 -14.85 -12.68
N ASP A 130 14.39 -15.33 -11.96
CA ASP A 130 14.23 -16.03 -10.68
C ASP A 130 14.41 -15.12 -9.47
N SER A 131 15.05 -13.96 -9.68
CA SER A 131 15.40 -13.00 -8.62
C SER A 131 14.97 -11.57 -8.99
N PRO A 132 13.66 -11.26 -8.95
CA PRO A 132 13.17 -9.92 -9.22
C PRO A 132 13.65 -8.91 -8.18
N TYR A 133 13.85 -7.66 -8.60
CA TYR A 133 14.46 -6.62 -7.77
C TYR A 133 13.50 -6.03 -6.75
N ASP A 134 14.01 -5.67 -5.57
CA ASP A 134 13.26 -4.83 -4.64
C ASP A 134 13.10 -3.41 -5.18
N ALA A 135 11.87 -2.94 -5.22
CA ALA A 135 11.56 -1.64 -5.77
C ALA A 135 10.47 -0.90 -4.98
N THR A 136 10.58 0.42 -4.95
CA THR A 136 9.54 1.32 -4.44
C THR A 136 8.83 1.97 -5.62
N ILE A 137 7.51 1.84 -5.68
CA ILE A 137 6.66 2.53 -6.65
C ILE A 137 5.99 3.75 -6.00
N THR A 138 6.01 4.86 -6.71
CA THR A 138 5.19 6.04 -6.46
C THR A 138 4.18 6.22 -7.58
N LEU A 139 2.90 6.29 -7.24
CA LEU A 139 1.84 6.74 -8.14
C LEU A 139 1.52 8.21 -7.88
N SER A 140 1.32 8.98 -8.95
CA SER A 140 1.04 10.42 -8.88
C SER A 140 0.20 10.89 -10.07
N LYS A 141 -0.09 12.20 -10.11
CA LYS A 141 -0.86 12.89 -11.17
C LYS A 141 -2.23 12.27 -11.39
N VAL A 142 -3.24 12.87 -10.77
CA VAL A 142 -4.62 12.35 -10.81
C VAL A 142 -5.43 13.02 -11.92
N LYS A 143 -6.07 12.23 -12.77
CA LYS A 143 -7.03 12.71 -13.79
C LYS A 143 -8.40 12.06 -13.58
N LYS A 144 -9.46 12.75 -14.00
CA LYS A 144 -10.82 12.18 -14.04
C LYS A 144 -11.10 11.54 -15.40
N ALA A 145 -11.67 10.35 -15.40
CA ALA A 145 -12.16 9.65 -16.59
C ALA A 145 -13.38 8.80 -16.17
N MET A 146 -14.45 8.80 -16.98
CA MET A 146 -15.69 8.06 -16.70
C MET A 146 -16.22 8.25 -15.25
N GLY A 147 -16.18 9.50 -14.75
CA GLY A 147 -16.64 9.83 -13.39
C GLY A 147 -15.74 9.34 -12.23
N LYS A 148 -14.64 8.63 -12.51
CA LYS A 148 -13.67 8.16 -11.49
C LYS A 148 -12.35 8.91 -11.60
N ARG A 149 -11.57 8.91 -10.51
CA ARG A 149 -10.23 9.51 -10.44
C ARG A 149 -9.17 8.43 -10.59
N TYR A 150 -8.16 8.68 -11.42
CA TYR A 150 -7.09 7.73 -11.69
C TYR A 150 -5.72 8.36 -11.53
N PHE A 151 -4.76 7.64 -10.92
CA PHE A 151 -3.35 7.93 -11.08
C PHE A 151 -2.92 7.69 -12.53
N THR A 152 -2.16 8.63 -13.08
CA THR A 152 -1.74 8.61 -14.49
C THR A 152 -0.23 8.70 -14.67
N LYS A 153 0.52 8.72 -13.57
CA LYS A 153 1.99 8.73 -13.59
C LYS A 153 2.52 7.75 -12.56
N PHE A 154 3.53 6.99 -12.94
CA PHE A 154 4.32 6.17 -12.03
C PHE A 154 5.79 6.64 -12.02
N ALA A 155 6.48 6.34 -10.93
CA ALA A 155 7.92 6.40 -10.81
C ALA A 155 8.38 5.25 -9.90
N ILE A 156 9.46 4.58 -10.29
CA ILE A 156 10.00 3.40 -9.61
C ILE A 156 11.46 3.66 -9.28
N ASP A 157 11.81 3.38 -8.03
CA ASP A 157 13.14 3.57 -7.49
C ASP A 157 13.61 2.31 -6.76
N GLY A 158 14.93 2.15 -6.63
CA GLY A 158 15.58 0.98 -6.03
C GLY A 158 16.95 0.70 -6.63
N ASP A 159 17.61 -0.30 -6.06
CA ASP A 159 18.95 -0.76 -6.46
C ASP A 159 18.84 -1.87 -7.50
N PHE A 160 18.92 -1.49 -8.76
CA PHE A 160 18.88 -2.38 -9.92
C PHE A 160 19.43 -1.65 -11.15
N PRO A 161 19.88 -2.40 -12.17
CA PRO A 161 20.30 -1.80 -13.44
C PRO A 161 19.20 -0.90 -13.98
N LYS A 162 19.52 0.36 -14.29
CA LYS A 162 18.57 1.25 -14.97
C LYS A 162 18.65 0.92 -16.45
N PRO A 163 17.52 0.73 -17.13
CA PRO A 163 17.55 0.40 -18.55
C PRO A 163 18.06 1.60 -19.36
N ASP A 164 18.87 1.30 -20.38
CA ASP A 164 19.58 2.32 -21.17
C ASP A 164 18.69 3.04 -22.19
N GLN A 165 17.54 2.45 -22.54
CA GLN A 165 16.60 3.01 -23.50
C GLN A 165 15.54 3.89 -22.82
N ILE A 166 15.16 4.99 -23.49
CA ILE A 166 14.16 5.95 -22.99
C ILE A 166 12.80 5.28 -22.78
N ASP A 167 12.44 4.28 -23.59
CA ASP A 167 11.13 3.62 -23.52
C ASP A 167 11.00 2.63 -22.36
N ASP A 168 12.12 2.23 -21.77
CA ASP A 168 12.19 1.41 -20.56
C ASP A 168 12.26 2.27 -19.28
N THR A 169 12.08 3.58 -19.40
CA THR A 169 12.18 4.48 -18.25
C THR A 169 11.26 4.03 -17.12
N LEU A 170 11.85 3.86 -15.94
CA LEU A 170 11.16 3.48 -14.71
C LEU A 170 10.36 4.64 -14.12
N THR A 171 9.92 5.56 -14.98
CA THR A 171 9.02 6.68 -14.72
C THR A 171 8.25 6.96 -15.99
N GLY A 172 6.93 6.88 -15.95
CA GLY A 172 6.12 6.98 -17.15
C GLY A 172 4.66 7.31 -16.89
N ALA A 173 3.85 7.24 -17.95
CA ALA A 173 2.41 7.44 -17.87
C ALA A 173 1.68 6.10 -17.71
N LEU A 174 0.57 6.12 -16.97
CA LEU A 174 -0.37 5.00 -16.87
C LEU A 174 -1.59 5.28 -17.74
N PRO A 175 -2.23 4.23 -18.30
CA PRO A 175 -3.40 4.40 -19.14
C PRO A 175 -4.59 4.95 -18.35
N LEU A 176 -5.50 5.58 -19.09
CA LEU A 176 -6.86 5.88 -18.64
C LEU A 176 -7.81 4.90 -19.32
N PRO A 177 -8.99 4.61 -18.72
CA PRO A 177 -9.98 3.79 -19.38
C PRO A 177 -10.41 4.45 -20.71
N ALA A 178 -10.60 3.63 -21.74
CA ALA A 178 -11.17 4.07 -23.01
C ALA A 178 -12.60 4.60 -22.78
N SER A 179 -13.00 5.59 -23.58
CA SER A 179 -14.33 6.22 -23.51
C SER A 179 -15.34 5.51 -24.41
#